data_AF-A0A924GQI8-F1
#
_entry.id   AF-A0A924GQI8-F1
#
_cell.length_a   1.000
_cell.length_b   1.000
_cell.length_c   1.000
_cell.angle_alpha   90.00
_cell.angle_beta   90.00
_cell.angle_gamma   90.00
#
_symmetry.space_group_name_H-M   'P 1'
#
loop_
_entity.id
_entity.type
_entity.pdbx_description
1 polymer ?
#
loop_
_entity_poly.entity_id
_entity_poly.type
_entity_poly.pdbx_seq_one_letter_code
_entity_poly.pdbx_strand_id
1 'polypeptide(L)'
;MDRLSNVYGQFLARLALLGCAILLAMMLIIVGDVVLRNLAIPGLPQGLAWSNEISELMLYLITMSVAPWLLRQGQHIRVDIMLQAIPARLAWSLEWVGDLIGFVCCIV
;
A
#
# COMPACT_ATOMS: atom_id res chain seq x y z
N MET A 1 17.59 -15.25 22.86
CA MET A 1 16.90 -14.09 22.26
C MET A 1 16.09 -14.48 21.01
N ASP A 2 16.32 -15.65 20.44
CA ASP A 2 15.72 -16.10 19.18
C ASP A 2 14.23 -16.45 19.25
N ARG A 3 13.73 -16.90 20.42
CA ARG A 3 12.28 -17.16 20.57
C ARG A 3 11.43 -15.89 20.52
N LEU A 4 11.92 -14.80 21.12
CA LEU A 4 11.19 -13.52 21.15
C LEU A 4 11.14 -12.87 19.77
N SER A 5 12.23 -12.93 19.02
CA SER A 5 12.27 -12.41 17.64
C SER A 5 11.36 -13.20 16.69
N ASN A 6 11.24 -14.52 16.89
CA ASN A 6 10.37 -15.37 16.06
C ASN A 6 8.89 -15.13 16.36
N VAL A 7 8.51 -15.04 17.63
CA VAL A 7 7.11 -14.73 18.03
C VAL A 7 6.70 -13.35 17.54
N TYR A 8 7.55 -12.34 17.72
CA TYR A 8 7.33 -11.00 17.19
C TYR A 8 7.18 -11.02 15.66
N GLY A 9 8.01 -11.79 14.97
CA GLY A 9 7.91 -11.95 13.53
C GLY A 9 6.63 -12.58 13.04
N GLN A 10 6.15 -13.60 13.75
CA GLN A 10 4.91 -14.27 13.41
C GLN A 10 3.69 -13.38 13.69
N PHE A 11 3.74 -12.56 14.74
CA PHE A 11 2.73 -11.53 15.00
C PHE A 11 2.64 -10.52 13.85
N LEU A 12 3.79 -10.00 13.39
CA LEU A 12 3.84 -9.08 12.26
C LEU A 12 3.35 -9.71 10.95
N ALA A 13 3.68 -10.98 10.69
CA ALA A 13 3.18 -11.70 9.51
C ALA A 13 1.66 -11.86 9.53
N ARG A 14 1.06 -12.09 10.71
CA ARG A 14 -0.41 -12.12 10.86
C ARG A 14 -1.03 -10.75 10.59
N LEU A 15 -0.39 -9.67 11.05
CA LEU A 15 -0.81 -8.29 10.75
C LEU A 15 -0.79 -8.00 9.25
N ALA A 16 0.27 -8.45 8.55
CA ALA A 16 0.38 -8.31 7.10
C ALA A 16 -0.69 -9.12 6.35
N LEU A 17 -0.97 -10.35 6.80
CA LEU A 17 -2.03 -11.19 6.22
C LEU A 17 -3.40 -10.53 6.38
N LEU A 18 -3.66 -9.94 7.55
CA LEU A 18 -4.86 -9.15 7.83
C LEU A 18 -4.95 -7.95 6.85
N GLY A 19 -3.85 -7.20 6.67
CA GLY A 19 -3.79 -6.12 5.69
C GLY A 19 -4.09 -6.58 4.26
N CYS A 20 -3.56 -7.73 3.84
CA CYS A 20 -3.85 -8.35 2.54
C CYS A 20 -5.33 -8.74 2.40
N ALA A 21 -5.94 -9.29 3.46
CA ALA A 21 -7.36 -9.62 3.48
C ALA A 21 -8.25 -8.37 3.35
N ILE A 22 -7.89 -7.26 4.02
CA ILE A 22 -8.60 -5.99 3.89
C ILE A 22 -8.46 -5.44 2.46
N LEU A 23 -7.27 -5.49 1.86
CA LEU A 23 -7.06 -5.08 0.47
C LEU A 23 -7.96 -5.86 -0.49
N LEU A 24 -8.07 -7.17 -0.31
CA LEU A 24 -8.95 -8.01 -1.12
C LEU A 24 -10.42 -7.64 -0.92
N ALA A 25 -10.85 -7.41 0.33
CA ALA A 25 -12.20 -6.97 0.64
C ALA A 25 -12.52 -5.61 0.00
N MET A 26 -11.60 -4.64 0.10
CA MET A 26 -11.73 -3.32 -0.50
C MET A 26 -11.88 -3.42 -2.03
N MET A 27 -11.08 -4.28 -2.68
CA MET A 27 -11.19 -4.52 -4.12
C MET A 27 -12.58 -5.05 -4.51
N LEU A 28 -13.10 -6.04 -3.78
CA LEU A 28 -14.43 -6.60 -4.05
C LEU A 28 -15.55 -5.57 -3.85
N ILE A 29 -15.46 -4.73 -2.82
CA ILE A 29 -16.43 -3.65 -2.55
C ILE A 29 -16.44 -2.65 -3.71
N ILE A 30 -15.26 -2.19 -4.16
CA ILE A 30 -15.14 -1.23 -5.26
C ILE A 30 -15.65 -1.82 -6.56
N VAL A 31 -15.27 -3.07 -6.89
CA VAL A 31 -15.78 -3.75 -8.09
C VAL A 31 -17.30 -3.89 -8.04
N GLY A 32 -17.85 -4.29 -6.88
CA GLY A 32 -19.29 -4.37 -6.68
C GLY A 32 -19.97 -3.03 -6.88
N ASP A 33 -19.45 -1.96 -6.29
CA ASP A 33 -19.97 -0.60 -6.45
C ASP A 33 -19.95 -0.13 -7.92
N VAL A 34 -18.86 -0.39 -8.66
CA VAL A 34 -18.74 -0.07 -10.08
C VAL A 34 -19.74 -0.86 -10.93
N VAL A 35 -19.96 -2.14 -10.62
CA VAL A 35 -20.94 -3.02 -11.29
C VAL A 35 -22.37 -2.52 -11.05
N LEU A 36 -22.73 -2.20 -9.79
CA LEU A 36 -24.06 -1.68 -9.47
C LEU A 36 -24.34 -0.34 -10.15
N ARG A 37 -23.32 0.52 -10.30
CA ARG A 37 -23.43 1.78 -11.03
C ARG A 37 -23.54 1.59 -12.55
N ASN A 38 -22.82 0.62 -13.13
CA ASN A 38 -22.81 0.40 -14.58
C ASN A 38 -24.02 -0.40 -15.09
N LEU A 39 -24.55 -1.35 -14.31
CA LEU A 39 -25.64 -2.21 -14.79
C LEU A 39 -27.03 -1.60 -14.68
N ALA A 40 -27.19 -0.40 -14.10
CA ALA A 40 -28.42 0.40 -14.04
C ALA A 40 -29.73 -0.44 -14.05
N ILE A 41 -29.78 -1.47 -13.20
CA ILE A 41 -30.92 -2.39 -13.16
C ILE A 41 -32.10 -1.63 -12.54
N PRO A 42 -33.27 -1.54 -13.19
CA PRO A 42 -34.42 -0.84 -12.63
C PRO A 42 -34.82 -1.48 -11.29
N GLY A 43 -34.67 -0.75 -10.19
CA GLY A 43 -35.03 -1.21 -8.84
C GLY A 43 -33.86 -1.49 -7.89
N LEU A 44 -32.61 -1.47 -8.35
CA LEU A 44 -31.44 -1.49 -7.46
C LEU A 44 -30.92 -0.06 -7.17
N PRO A 45 -30.29 0.16 -6.00
CA PRO A 45 -29.61 1.42 -5.72
C PRO A 45 -28.46 1.66 -6.71
N GLN A 46 -28.31 2.90 -7.19
CA GLN A 46 -27.23 3.33 -8.10
C GLN A 46 -25.88 3.43 -7.37
N GLY A 47 -25.32 2.28 -7.01
CA GLY A 47 -24.08 2.16 -6.25
C GLY A 47 -24.28 2.07 -4.74
N LEU A 48 -23.16 1.82 -4.04
CA LEU A 48 -23.07 1.75 -2.59
C LEU A 48 -22.59 3.11 -2.07
N ALA A 49 -23.50 3.93 -1.55
CA ALA A 49 -23.15 5.26 -1.01
C ALA A 49 -22.08 5.19 0.11
N TRP A 50 -22.05 4.10 0.86
CA TRP A 50 -21.10 3.84 1.96
C TRP A 50 -19.77 3.24 1.49
N SER A 51 -19.66 2.82 0.22
CA SER A 51 -18.42 2.21 -0.33
C SER A 51 -17.23 3.15 -0.23
N ASN A 52 -17.46 4.45 -0.44
CA ASN A 52 -16.39 5.45 -0.40
C ASN A 52 -15.80 5.62 1.01
N GLU A 53 -16.66 5.83 2.02
CA GLU A 53 -16.20 6.00 3.40
C GLU A 53 -15.51 4.73 3.92
N ILE A 54 -16.07 3.56 3.63
CA ILE A 54 -15.47 2.29 4.04
C ILE A 54 -14.12 2.06 3.35
N SER A 55 -13.99 2.40 2.06
CA SER A 55 -12.71 2.27 1.35
C SER A 55 -11.64 3.19 1.94
N GLU A 56 -12.00 4.41 2.34
CA GLU A 56 -11.08 5.33 3.00
C GLU A 56 -10.59 4.78 4.36
N LEU A 57 -11.51 4.29 5.18
CA LEU A 57 -11.20 3.63 6.45
C LEU A 57 -10.34 2.38 6.27
N MET A 58 -10.63 1.56 5.25
CA MET A 58 -9.83 0.38 4.91
C MET A 58 -8.41 0.76 4.53
N LEU A 59 -8.21 1.83 3.76
CA LEU A 59 -6.89 2.32 3.36
C LEU A 59 -6.03 2.68 4.59
N TYR A 60 -6.61 3.40 5.56
CA TYR A 60 -5.93 3.69 6.83
C TYR A 60 -5.61 2.43 7.62
N LEU A 61 -6.51 1.44 7.63
CA LEU A 61 -6.29 0.21 8.38
C LEU A 61 -5.21 -0.69 7.75
N ILE A 62 -5.16 -0.76 6.42
CA ILE A 62 -4.15 -1.50 5.65
C ILE A 62 -2.77 -0.90 5.91
N THR A 63 -2.62 0.42 5.81
CA THR A 63 -1.33 1.08 6.03
C THR A 63 -0.80 0.82 7.44
N MET A 64 -1.64 0.94 8.46
CA MET A 64 -1.27 0.62 9.85
C MET A 64 -0.93 -0.87 10.05
N SER A 65 -1.61 -1.78 9.36
CA SER A 65 -1.42 -3.23 9.51
C SER A 65 -0.20 -3.78 8.75
N VAL A 66 0.12 -3.21 7.58
CA VAL A 66 1.20 -3.70 6.72
C VAL A 66 2.53 -3.01 7.00
N ALA A 67 2.52 -1.73 7.42
CA ALA A 67 3.73 -0.95 7.70
C ALA A 67 4.75 -1.64 8.62
N PRO A 68 4.38 -2.26 9.77
CA PRO A 68 5.38 -2.80 10.68
C PRO A 68 6.02 -4.11 10.16
N TRP A 69 5.30 -4.90 9.37
CA TRP A 69 5.89 -6.04 8.67
C TRP A 69 6.85 -5.58 7.57
N LEU A 70 6.46 -4.56 6.80
CA LEU A 70 7.28 -3.97 5.74
C LEU A 70 8.59 -3.39 6.30
N LEU A 71 8.53 -2.64 7.40
CA LEU A 71 9.69 -2.08 8.08
C LEU A 71 10.63 -3.17 8.64
N ARG A 72 10.09 -4.29 9.13
CA ARG A 72 10.89 -5.42 9.60
C ARG A 72 11.64 -6.14 8.48
N GLN A 73 11.08 -6.15 7.27
CA GLN A 73 11.77 -6.73 6.11
C GLN A 73 13.03 -5.93 5.75
N GLY A 74 13.21 -4.71 6.31
CA GLY A 74 14.49 -4.00 6.30
C GLY A 74 14.97 -3.63 4.89
N GLN A 75 14.09 -3.71 3.89
CA GLN A 75 14.36 -3.08 2.61
C GLN A 75 14.24 -1.59 2.84
N HIS A 76 15.39 -0.95 3.12
CA HIS A 76 15.57 0.48 2.96
C HIS A 76 14.76 0.90 1.74
N ILE A 77 13.80 1.80 1.92
CA ILE A 77 12.76 2.16 0.96
C ILE A 77 13.41 2.81 -0.27
N ARG A 78 14.03 2.00 -1.12
CA ARG A 78 14.18 2.26 -2.54
C ARG A 78 12.97 1.59 -3.14
N VAL A 79 12.15 2.36 -3.84
CA VAL A 79 11.03 1.86 -4.65
C VAL A 79 11.66 1.04 -5.78
N ASP A 80 12.05 -0.20 -5.46
CA ASP A 80 12.90 -1.03 -6.30
C ASP A 80 12.11 -1.68 -7.45
N ILE A 81 10.84 -1.33 -7.66
CA ILE A 81 10.14 -1.71 -8.90
C ILE A 81 10.80 -1.02 -10.11
N MET A 82 11.28 0.22 -9.95
CA MET A 82 11.95 0.94 -11.03
C MET A 82 13.47 0.66 -11.05
N LEU A 83 14.12 0.49 -9.89
CA LEU A 83 15.58 0.30 -9.79
C LEU A 83 16.05 -1.13 -10.01
N GLN A 84 15.22 -2.14 -9.72
CA GLN A 84 15.57 -3.55 -9.94
C GLN A 84 15.39 -3.98 -11.41
N ALA A 85 14.62 -3.20 -12.19
CA ALA A 85 14.47 -3.34 -13.64
C ALA A 85 15.45 -2.49 -14.46
N ILE A 86 16.21 -1.59 -13.81
CA ILE A 86 17.02 -0.56 -14.49
C ILE A 86 18.51 -0.79 -14.24
N PRO A 87 19.36 -0.69 -15.28
CA PRO A 87 20.81 -0.87 -15.14
C PRO A 87 21.41 0.18 -14.20
N ALA A 88 22.42 -0.24 -13.40
CA ALA A 88 23.09 0.54 -12.35
C ALA A 88 23.52 1.97 -12.73
N ARG A 89 23.61 2.29 -14.03
CA ARG A 89 23.95 3.62 -14.54
C ARG A 89 22.81 4.65 -14.36
N LEU A 90 21.55 4.24 -14.52
CA LEU A 90 20.41 5.14 -14.36
C LEU A 90 20.07 5.38 -12.87
N ALA A 91 20.39 4.40 -12.02
CA ALA A 91 20.27 4.51 -10.57
C ALA A 91 21.06 5.71 -10.03
N TRP A 92 22.30 5.86 -10.52
CA TRP A 92 23.19 6.95 -10.13
C TRP A 92 22.67 8.32 -10.59
N SER A 93 22.06 8.40 -11.78
CA SER A 93 21.43 9.65 -12.24
C SER A 93 20.19 10.03 -11.42
N LEU A 94 19.38 9.07 -10.99
CA LEU A 94 18.22 9.34 -10.15
C LEU A 94 18.63 9.84 -8.75
N GLU A 95 19.70 9.28 -8.20
CA GLU A 95 20.25 9.69 -6.90
C GLU A 95 20.73 11.15 -6.95
N TRP A 96 21.43 11.54 -8.02
CA TRP A 96 21.81 12.92 -8.28
C TRP A 96 20.62 13.88 -8.43
N VAL A 97 19.56 13.44 -9.11
CA VAL A 97 18.33 14.24 -9.25
C VAL A 97 17.62 14.39 -7.91
N GLY A 98 17.59 13.32 -7.10
CA GLY A 98 17.04 13.35 -5.74
C GLY A 98 17.77 14.34 -4.84
N ASP A 99 19.10 14.30 -4.83
CA ASP A 99 19.93 15.22 -4.05
C ASP A 99 19.74 16.68 -4.50
N LEU A 100 19.63 16.92 -5.80
CA LEU A 100 19.37 18.25 -6.36
C LEU A 100 17.99 18.79 -5.93
N ILE A 101 16.94 17.96 -6.01
CA ILE A 101 15.60 18.33 -5.57
C ILE A 101 15.59 18.63 -4.07
N GLY A 102 16.25 17.79 -3.27
CA GLY A 102 16.40 18.02 -1.82
C GLY A 102 17.10 19.35 -1.52
N PHE A 103 18.19 19.66 -2.22
CA PHE A 103 18.90 20.94 -2.09
C PHE A 103 18.03 22.14 -2.44
N VAL A 104 17.25 22.05 -3.53
CA VAL A 104 16.32 23.11 -3.93
C VAL A 104 15.21 23.31 -2.90
N CYS A 105 14.63 22.22 -2.36
CA CYS A 105 13.63 22.31 -1.31
C CYS A 105 14.15 22.92 -0.01
N CYS A 106 15.42 22.71 0.35
CA CYS A 106 16.01 23.35 1.53
C CYS A 106 16.36 24.83 1.32
N ILE A 107 16.41 25.29 0.07
CA ILE A 107 16.69 26.69 -0.30
C ILE A 107 15.42 27.55 -0.35
N VAL A 108 14.27 26.95 -0.64
CA VAL A 108 12.95 27.62 -0.66
C VAL A 108 12.36 27.71 0.74
#